data_AF-A0A8G1EBT2-F1
#
_entry.id   AF-A0A8G1EBT2-F1
#
_cell.length_a   1.000
_cell.length_b   1.000
_cell.length_c   1.000
_cell.angle_alpha   90.00
_cell.angle_beta   90.00
_cell.angle_gamma   90.00
#
_symmetry.space_group_name_H-M   'P 1'
#
loop_
_entity.id
_entity.type
_entity.pdbx_description
1 polymer ?
#
loop_
_entity_poly.entity_id
_entity_poly.type
_entity_poly.pdbx_seq_one_letter_code
_entity_poly.pdbx_strand_id
1 'polypeptide(L)' 'MGWALNRDTLARPHLATGALVDLSPGAPTEVPLHRQITRLAERALAPLTRAVMEAARGALVTS' A
#
# COMPACT_ATOMS: atom_id res chain seq x y z
N MET A 1 9.69 -2.08 23.90
CA MET A 1 8.67 -1.09 23.48
C MET A 1 9.34 -0.17 22.46
N GLY A 2 8.77 -0.01 21.27
CA GLY A 2 9.41 0.72 20.18
C GLY A 2 8.39 1.28 19.19
N TRP A 3 8.88 1.97 18.17
CA TRP A 3 8.08 2.60 17.12
C TRP A 3 8.45 2.03 15.75
N ALA A 4 7.55 2.13 14.79
CA ALA A 4 7.77 1.70 13.42
C ALA A 4 6.93 2.51 12.44
N LEU A 5 7.41 2.64 11.20
CA LEU A 5 6.61 3.13 10.08
C LEU A 5 5.65 2.02 9.65
N ASN A 6 4.34 2.27 9.76
CA ASN A 6 3.30 1.31 9.41
C ASN A 6 2.51 1.81 8.20
N ARG A 7 1.99 0.87 7.41
CA ARG A 7 1.02 1.20 6.36
C ARG A 7 -0.30 1.65 7.01
N ASP A 8 -0.90 2.69 6.46
CA ASP A 8 -2.21 3.21 6.88
C ASP A 8 -3.27 2.12 7.10
N THR A 9 -3.37 1.18 6.16
CA THR A 9 -4.37 0.11 6.22
C THR A 9 -4.21 -0.81 7.42
N LEU A 10 -2.99 -0.95 7.93
CA LEU A 10 -2.69 -1.74 9.13
C LEU A 10 -2.77 -0.89 10.40
N ALA A 11 -2.39 0.39 10.35
CA ALA A 11 -2.35 1.27 11.52
C ALA A 11 -3.73 1.81 11.92
N ARG A 12 -4.61 2.12 10.95
CA ARG A 12 -5.89 2.82 11.19
C ARG A 12 -6.77 2.20 12.29
N PRO A 13 -7.01 0.88 12.34
CA PRO A 13 -7.83 0.28 13.40
C PRO A 13 -7.22 0.45 14.80
N HIS A 14 -5.89 0.42 14.90
CA HIS A 14 -5.18 0.58 16.17
C HIS A 14 -5.10 2.04 16.62
N LEU A 15 -4.97 2.97 15.67
CA LEU A 15 -5.09 4.41 15.95
C LEU A 15 -6.51 4.75 16.42
N ALA A 16 -7.54 4.20 15.79
CA ALA A 16 -8.94 4.44 16.17
C ALA A 16 -9.29 3.91 17.58
N THR A 17 -8.62 2.85 18.03
CA THR A 17 -8.81 2.26 19.36
C THR A 17 -7.86 2.82 20.42
N GLY A 18 -6.92 3.69 20.04
CA GLY A 18 -5.88 4.21 20.93
C GLY A 18 -4.79 3.20 21.31
N ALA A 19 -4.78 2.02 20.70
CA ALA A 19 -3.72 1.02 20.89
C ALA A 19 -2.40 1.47 20.27
N LEU A 20 -2.45 2.34 19.24
CA LEU A 20 -1.31 3.07 18.70
C LEU A 20 -1.57 4.58 18.77
N VAL A 21 -0.49 5.35 18.78
CA VAL A 21 -0.50 6.81 18.62
C VAL A 21 0.37 7.18 17.43
N ASP A 22 -0.05 8.20 16.68
CA ASP A 22 0.78 8.79 15.62
C ASP A 22 1.85 9.70 16.25
N LEU A 23 3.12 9.38 15.98
CA LEU A 23 4.27 10.12 16.50
C LEU A 23 4.59 11.37 15.65
N SER A 24 4.03 11.49 14.45
CA SER A 24 4.24 12.64 13.55
C SER A 24 2.96 12.98 12.78
N PRO A 25 1.93 13.53 13.46
CA PRO A 25 0.65 13.84 12.85
C PRO A 25 0.76 14.74 11.62
N GLY A 26 0.09 14.35 10.53
CA GLY A 26 0.04 15.14 9.30
C GLY A 26 1.27 15.04 8.40
N ALA A 27 2.22 14.16 8.71
CA ALA A 27 3.38 13.89 7.86
C ALA A 27 3.41 12.41 7.39
N PRO A 28 2.43 11.96 6.59
CA PRO A 28 2.46 10.62 6.02
C PRO A 28 3.64 10.49 5.04
N THR A 29 4.24 9.30 5.00
CA THR A 29 5.26 8.98 3.99
C THR A 29 4.61 8.29 2.80
N GLU A 30 4.51 8.99 1.68
CA GLU A 30 4.03 8.41 0.42
C GLU A 30 5.16 7.66 -0.29
N VAL A 31 4.90 6.41 -0.69
CA VAL A 31 5.86 5.57 -1.42
C VAL A 31 5.19 5.03 -2.68
N PRO A 32 5.66 5.40 -3.89
CA PRO A 32 5.10 4.89 -5.13
C PRO A 32 5.42 3.40 -5.31
N LEU A 33 4.43 2.62 -5.79
CA LEU A 33 4.61 1.21 -6.10
C LEU A 33 4.62 0.99 -7.61
N HIS A 34 5.53 0.13 -8.06
CA HIS A 34 5.67 -0.23 -9.46
C HIS A 34 5.47 -1.72 -9.67
N ARG A 35 4.76 -2.06 -10.74
CA ARG A 35 4.65 -3.44 -11.18
C ARG A 35 5.84 -3.81 -12.05
N GLN A 36 6.45 -4.95 -11.76
CA GLN A 36 7.52 -5.53 -12.58
C GLN A 36 7.05 -6.83 -13.23
N ILE A 37 7.27 -6.95 -14.54
CA ILE A 37 7.04 -8.18 -15.31
C ILE A 37 8.11 -8.28 -16.39
N THR A 38 8.53 -9.51 -16.72
CA THR A 38 9.41 -9.73 -17.87
C THR A 38 8.63 -9.66 -19.18
N ARG A 39 9.25 -9.13 -20.24
CA ARG A 39 8.61 -9.03 -21.56
C ARG A 39 8.14 -10.38 -22.10
N LEU A 40 8.89 -11.45 -21.80
CA LEU A 40 8.54 -12.82 -22.19
C LEU A 40 7.20 -13.29 -21.58
N ALA A 41 6.91 -12.89 -20.35
CA ALA A 41 5.71 -13.32 -19.62
C ALA A 41 4.50 -12.39 -19.83
N GLU A 42 4.67 -11.23 -20.46
CA GLU A 42 3.67 -10.16 -20.54
C GLU A 42 2.34 -10.63 -21.11
N ARG A 43 2.36 -11.36 -22.23
CA ARG A 43 1.14 -11.85 -22.88
C ARG A 43 0.43 -12.92 -22.05
N ALA A 44 1.19 -13.89 -21.51
CA ALA A 44 0.63 -14.99 -20.73
C ALA A 44 0.02 -14.49 -19.41
N LEU A 45 0.59 -13.44 -18.80
CA LEU A 45 0.13 -12.88 -17.53
C LEU A 45 -0.74 -11.63 -17.71
N ALA A 46 -1.26 -11.36 -18.90
CA ALA A 46 -2.14 -10.21 -19.13
C ALA A 46 -3.37 -10.20 -18.19
N PRO A 47 -4.06 -11.33 -17.93
CA PRO A 47 -5.17 -11.36 -16.97
C PRO A 47 -4.73 -11.03 -15.53
N LEU A 48 -3.61 -11.61 -15.08
CA LEU A 48 -3.04 -11.32 -13.76
C LEU A 48 -2.63 -9.85 -13.64
N THR A 49 -2.05 -9.28 -14.71
CA THR A 49 -1.71 -7.86 -14.78
C THR A 49 -2.93 -7.00 -14.50
N ARG A 50 -4.06 -7.28 -15.17
CA ARG A 50 -5.30 -6.54 -14.96
C ARG A 50 -5.79 -6.65 -13.52
N ALA A 51 -5.82 -7.87 -12.97
CA ALA A 51 -6.27 -8.10 -11.59
C ALA A 51 -5.41 -7.34 -10.55
N VAL A 52 -4.09 -7.35 -10.71
CA VAL A 52 -3.19 -6.59 -9.81
C VAL A 52 -3.43 -5.09 -9.94
N MET A 53 -3.58 -4.57 -11.16
CA MET A 53 -3.81 -3.13 -11.38
C MET A 53 -5.18 -2.69 -10.83
N GLU A 54 -6.21 -3.54 -10.91
CA GLU A 54 -7.52 -3.27 -10.34
C GLU A 54 -7.47 -3.25 -8.80
N ALA A 55 -6.83 -4.24 -8.19
CA ALA A 55 -6.62 -4.27 -6.74
C ALA A 55 -5.81 -3.04 -6.26
N ALA A 56 -4.77 -2.64 -7.01
CA ALA A 56 -3.97 -1.47 -6.70
C ALA A 56 -4.81 -0.18 -6.72
N ARG A 57 -5.71 0.00 -7.70
CA ARG A 57 -6.62 1.15 -7.76
C ARG A 57 -7.56 1.24 -6.56
N GLY A 58 -7.96 0.09 -5.99
CA GLY A 58 -8.83 0.06 -4.81
C GLY A 58 -8.10 0.20 -3.48
N ALA A 59 -6.81 -0.12 -3.43
CA ALA A 59 -6.05 -0.23 -2.17
C ALA A 59 -4.96 0.84 -1.98
N LEU A 60 -4.51 1.49 -3.06
CA LEU A 60 -3.48 2.52 -3.01
C LEU A 60 -4.10 3.92 -3.06
N VAL A 61 -3.46 4.87 -2.38
CA VAL A 61 -3.80 6.28 -2.50
C VAL A 61 -3.40 6.79 -3.89
N THR A 62 -4.22 7.68 -4.45
CA THR A 62 -3.92 8.39 -5.70
C THR A 62 -3.66 9.85 -5.30
N SER A 63 -2.41 10.30 -5.37
CA SER A 63 -2.03 11.69 -5.10
C SER A 63 -2.36 12.62 -6.26
#